data_AF-A0A354F1J0-F1
#
_entry.id   AF-A0A354F1J0-F1
#
_cell.length_a   1.000
_cell.length_b   1.000
_cell.length_c   1.000
_cell.angle_alpha   90.00
_cell.angle_beta   90.00
_cell.angle_gamma   90.00
#
_symmetry.space_group_name_H-M   'P 1'
#
loop_
_entity.id
_entity.type
_entity.pdbx_description
1 polymer ?
#
loop_
_entity_poly.entity_id
_entity_poly.type
_entity_poly.pdbx_seq_one_letter_code
_entity_poly.pdbx_strand_id
1 'polypeptide(L)'
;MFKSSWKMINLNKGAKMKKIFIVGLSFFCLTMVSASCKEKGGVKMGSKNSEPVLAKINNKEITLTEFNDRLKEVPQLAQKESLSLETKKGLLDNLVVRELLYQDALKTGIDKEKDTAFLVEEMKMRVVVDRYFKKEIDDKVKVTEDDV
;
A
#
# COMPACT_ATOMS: atom_id res chain seq x y z
N MET A 1 53.70 -12.42 -3.27
CA MET A 1 52.34 -11.86 -3.09
C MET A 1 52.08 -10.98 -4.31
N PHE A 2 51.14 -11.20 -5.24
CA PHE A 2 49.89 -11.94 -5.27
C PHE A 2 49.76 -12.55 -6.69
N LYS A 3 49.44 -13.84 -6.78
CA LYS A 3 49.18 -14.55 -8.03
C LYS A 3 47.80 -15.19 -7.89
N SER A 4 46.84 -14.81 -8.74
CA SER A 4 45.56 -15.49 -9.05
C SER A 4 44.82 -14.51 -9.99
N SER A 5 44.82 -14.62 -11.33
CA SER A 5 44.51 -15.71 -12.26
C SER A 5 43.04 -16.17 -12.23
N TRP A 6 42.49 -16.28 -13.45
CA TRP A 6 41.19 -16.85 -13.87
C TRP A 6 39.96 -15.93 -13.71
N LYS A 7 39.25 -15.45 -14.76
CA LYS A 7 38.79 -16.04 -16.04
C LYS A 7 38.04 -17.36 -15.82
N MET A 8 36.71 -17.33 -15.92
CA MET A 8 35.81 -18.41 -16.41
C MET A 8 34.36 -17.88 -16.22
N ILE A 9 33.65 -17.55 -17.30
CA ILE A 9 32.84 -18.48 -18.11
C ILE A 9 31.47 -18.73 -17.48
N ASN A 10 30.50 -18.00 -18.04
CA ASN A 10 29.13 -18.39 -18.39
C ASN A 10 28.69 -19.80 -17.96
N LEU A 11 27.68 -19.87 -17.09
CA LEU A 11 26.83 -21.04 -16.91
C LEU A 11 25.37 -20.61 -16.72
N ASN A 12 24.70 -20.32 -17.83
CA ASN A 12 23.32 -20.73 -18.00
C ASN A 12 23.28 -22.28 -17.98
N LYS A 13 22.51 -22.88 -17.07
CA LYS A 13 21.75 -24.14 -17.25
C LYS A 13 21.15 -24.58 -15.91
N GLY A 14 19.81 -24.65 -15.85
CA GLY A 14 19.16 -25.24 -14.69
C GLY A 14 17.63 -25.25 -14.64
N ALA A 15 16.92 -24.91 -15.73
CA ALA A 15 15.48 -25.17 -15.80
C ALA A 15 15.22 -26.69 -15.78
N LYS A 16 14.70 -27.22 -14.68
CA LYS A 16 14.13 -28.57 -14.61
C LYS A 16 12.60 -28.47 -14.53
N MET A 17 11.97 -28.14 -15.65
CA MET A 17 10.56 -28.46 -15.88
C MET A 17 10.47 -29.96 -16.16
N LYS A 18 9.88 -30.72 -15.23
CA LYS A 18 9.53 -32.11 -15.47
C LYS A 18 8.37 -32.14 -16.47
N LYS A 19 8.69 -32.53 -17.71
CA LYS A 19 7.72 -32.92 -18.71
C LYS A 19 7.00 -34.19 -18.23
N ILE A 20 5.73 -34.07 -17.86
CA ILE A 20 4.82 -35.22 -17.81
C ILE A 20 3.89 -35.06 -19.01
N PHE A 21 4.29 -35.68 -20.11
CA PHE A 21 3.45 -35.92 -21.27
C PHE A 21 2.98 -37.37 -21.16
N ILE A 22 1.73 -37.60 -20.76
CA ILE A 22 0.99 -38.79 -21.18
C ILE A 22 -0.41 -38.34 -21.60
N VAL A 23 -0.56 -38.36 -22.92
CA VAL A 23 -1.78 -38.33 -23.70
C VAL A 23 -2.74 -39.41 -23.21
N GLY A 24 -4.00 -39.02 -22.97
CA GLY A 24 -5.08 -39.91 -22.55
C GLY A 24 -6.43 -39.36 -22.99
N LEU A 25 -6.62 -39.29 -24.31
CA LEU A 25 -7.88 -39.09 -25.00
C LEU A 25 -8.81 -40.28 -24.67
N SER A 26 -9.92 -40.08 -23.98
CA SER A 26 -11.20 -40.81 -24.16
C SER A 26 -12.13 -40.64 -22.94
N PHE A 27 -13.39 -40.32 -23.21
CA PHE A 27 -14.55 -40.74 -22.41
C PHE A 27 -14.68 -40.23 -20.96
N PHE A 28 -15.27 -39.04 -20.79
CA PHE A 28 -16.44 -38.92 -19.90
C PHE A 28 -17.26 -37.69 -20.27
N CYS A 29 -18.05 -37.84 -21.34
CA CYS A 29 -19.31 -37.14 -21.44
C CYS A 29 -20.18 -37.55 -20.25
N LEU A 30 -20.96 -36.60 -19.73
CA LEU A 30 -22.19 -36.79 -18.96
C LEU A 30 -22.08 -36.82 -17.42
N THR A 31 -22.10 -35.64 -16.81
CA THR A 31 -23.05 -35.25 -15.73
C THR A 31 -23.18 -33.71 -15.73
N MET A 32 -24.20 -33.15 -16.37
CA MET A 32 -25.49 -32.74 -15.78
C MET A 32 -25.41 -31.99 -14.42
N VAL A 33 -25.83 -30.70 -14.45
CA VAL A 33 -26.87 -30.07 -13.58
C VAL A 33 -26.56 -30.06 -12.06
N SER A 34 -26.64 -28.99 -11.26
CA SER A 34 -27.18 -27.63 -11.32
C SER A 34 -26.75 -26.87 -10.04
N ALA A 35 -27.25 -25.63 -9.89
CA ALA A 35 -27.47 -24.85 -8.66
C ALA A 35 -26.59 -23.60 -8.49
N SER A 36 -27.20 -22.53 -9.00
CA SER A 36 -27.01 -21.11 -8.71
C SER A 36 -26.98 -20.77 -7.21
N CYS A 37 -26.11 -19.81 -6.89
CA CYS A 37 -26.08 -18.84 -5.78
C CYS A 37 -26.30 -19.32 -4.32
N LYS A 38 -25.28 -19.10 -3.47
CA LYS A 38 -25.38 -18.05 -2.44
C LYS A 38 -24.00 -17.63 -1.92
N GLU A 39 -23.56 -16.46 -2.37
CA GLU A 39 -22.57 -15.66 -1.69
C GLU A 39 -23.11 -15.32 -0.29
N LYS A 40 -22.48 -15.89 0.75
CA LYS A 40 -22.55 -15.40 2.11
C LYS A 40 -21.13 -15.16 2.58
N GLY A 41 -20.58 -14.03 2.15
CA GLY A 41 -19.48 -13.37 2.86
C GLY A 41 -19.97 -13.02 4.26
N GLY A 42 -19.86 -13.98 5.17
CA GLY A 42 -20.05 -13.75 6.59
C GLY A 42 -18.88 -12.92 7.10
N VAL A 43 -19.11 -11.62 7.25
CA VAL A 43 -18.25 -10.78 8.09
C VAL A 43 -18.33 -11.36 9.50
N LYS A 44 -17.27 -12.08 9.88
CA LYS A 44 -17.01 -12.48 11.26
C LYS A 44 -16.74 -11.20 12.04
N MET A 45 -17.75 -10.71 12.76
CA MET A 45 -17.58 -9.65 13.74
C MET A 45 -16.84 -10.25 14.95
N GLY A 46 -15.52 -10.32 14.84
CA GLY A 46 -14.62 -10.67 15.93
C GLY A 46 -14.39 -9.45 16.81
N SER A 47 -14.94 -9.48 18.02
CA SER A 47 -14.58 -8.57 19.11
C SER A 47 -13.09 -8.69 19.39
N LYS A 48 -12.32 -7.64 19.05
CA LYS A 48 -10.91 -7.48 19.44
C LYS A 48 -10.48 -6.03 19.23
N ASN A 49 -10.74 -5.13 20.21
CA ASN A 49 -10.25 -3.73 20.21
C ASN A 49 -10.21 -3.10 18.81
N SER A 50 -11.31 -3.21 18.06
CA SER A 50 -11.36 -2.70 16.70
C SER A 50 -11.60 -1.20 16.79
N GLU A 51 -10.62 -0.45 16.34
CA GLU A 51 -10.73 0.99 16.17
C GLU A 51 -12.01 1.36 15.39
N PRO A 52 -12.73 2.45 15.76
CA PRO A 52 -13.95 2.83 15.05
C PRO A 52 -13.68 3.08 13.56
N VAL A 53 -14.44 2.39 12.72
CA VAL A 53 -14.39 2.55 11.26
C VAL A 53 -15.40 3.61 10.85
N LEU A 54 -14.93 4.66 10.17
CA LEU A 54 -15.75 5.79 9.72
C LEU A 54 -16.29 5.60 8.31
N ALA A 55 -15.56 4.89 7.44
CA ALA A 55 -15.99 4.56 6.09
C ALA A 55 -15.35 3.25 5.60
N LYS A 56 -16.03 2.55 4.69
CA LYS A 56 -15.48 1.37 3.98
C LYS A 56 -15.57 1.60 2.47
N ILE A 57 -14.45 1.46 1.77
CA ILE A 57 -14.31 1.61 0.32
C ILE A 57 -13.73 0.33 -0.26
N ASN A 58 -14.58 -0.54 -0.83
CA ASN A 58 -14.20 -1.87 -1.29
C ASN A 58 -13.47 -2.67 -0.19
N ASN A 59 -12.17 -2.90 -0.36
CA ASN A 59 -11.33 -3.65 0.58
C ASN A 59 -10.54 -2.76 1.56
N LYS A 60 -10.74 -1.43 1.52
CA LYS A 60 -10.09 -0.48 2.44
C LYS A 60 -11.10 0.08 3.43
N GLU A 61 -10.66 0.26 4.67
CA GLU A 61 -11.42 0.91 5.74
C GLU A 61 -10.69 2.20 6.14
N ILE A 62 -11.44 3.29 6.35
CA ILE A 62 -10.92 4.53 6.94
C ILE A 62 -11.28 4.50 8.42
N THR A 63 -10.28 4.44 9.28
CA THR A 63 -10.46 4.41 10.73
C THR A 63 -10.46 5.81 11.34
N LEU A 64 -10.86 5.91 12.61
CA LEU A 64 -10.88 7.18 13.34
C LEU A 64 -9.48 7.81 13.48
N THR A 65 -8.44 7.02 13.70
CA THR A 65 -7.04 7.43 13.83
C THR A 65 -6.52 7.91 12.50
N GLU A 66 -6.74 7.17 11.40
CA GLU A 66 -6.37 7.65 10.06
C GLU A 66 -7.02 9.01 9.78
N PHE A 67 -8.33 9.12 10.04
CA PHE A 67 -9.05 10.39 9.87
C PHE A 67 -8.46 11.52 10.71
N ASN A 68 -8.14 11.26 11.99
CA ASN A 68 -7.56 12.26 12.88
C ASN A 68 -6.13 12.65 12.45
N ASP A 69 -5.35 11.73 11.91
CA ASP A 69 -4.02 12.04 11.40
C ASP A 69 -4.11 12.89 10.13
N ARG A 70 -5.05 12.60 9.23
CA ARG A 70 -5.35 13.46 8.07
C ARG A 70 -5.84 14.84 8.46
N LEU A 71 -6.57 14.95 9.56
CA LEU A 71 -7.06 16.22 10.08
C LEU A 71 -5.91 17.12 10.56
N LYS A 72 -4.88 16.54 11.20
CA LYS A 72 -3.67 17.26 11.62
C LYS A 72 -2.84 17.76 10.43
N GLU A 73 -2.89 17.06 9.30
CA GLU A 73 -2.19 17.46 8.06
C GLU A 73 -2.79 18.71 7.42
N VAL A 74 -3.98 19.16 7.82
CA VAL A 74 -4.62 20.37 7.29
C VAL A 74 -4.47 21.50 8.31
N PRO A 75 -3.51 22.44 8.15
CA PRO A 75 -3.20 23.43 9.17
C PRO A 75 -4.39 24.27 9.62
N GLN A 76 -5.27 24.61 8.68
CA GLN A 76 -6.49 25.40 8.93
C GLN A 76 -7.51 24.67 9.81
N LEU A 77 -7.52 23.34 9.75
CA LEU A 77 -8.42 22.49 10.54
C LEU A 77 -7.77 22.10 11.86
N ALA A 78 -6.46 21.85 11.86
CA ALA A 78 -5.68 21.47 13.04
C ALA A 78 -5.63 22.57 14.12
N GLN A 79 -5.69 23.85 13.72
CA GLN A 79 -5.67 24.99 14.66
C GLN A 79 -7.01 25.22 15.38
N LYS A 80 -8.11 24.58 14.95
CA LYS A 80 -9.42 24.77 15.57
C LYS A 80 -9.59 23.80 16.72
N GLU A 81 -9.81 24.33 17.93
CA GLU A 81 -10.05 23.52 19.14
C GLU A 81 -11.24 22.56 18.98
N SER A 82 -12.25 22.96 18.20
CA SER A 82 -13.36 22.09 17.82
C SER A 82 -13.82 22.35 16.39
N LEU A 83 -13.93 21.28 15.62
CA LEU A 83 -14.45 21.30 14.26
C LEU A 83 -15.92 20.90 14.26
N SER A 84 -16.73 21.62 13.49
CA SER A 84 -18.13 21.27 13.25
C SER A 84 -18.26 19.87 12.65
N LEU A 85 -19.39 19.21 12.92
CA LEU A 85 -19.68 17.88 12.36
C LEU A 85 -19.69 17.92 10.82
N GLU A 86 -20.22 19.00 10.24
CA GLU A 86 -20.25 19.20 8.78
C GLU A 86 -18.84 19.28 8.19
N THR A 87 -17.93 20.02 8.83
CA THR A 87 -16.53 20.11 8.38
C THR A 87 -15.83 18.75 8.44
N LYS A 88 -16.05 17.99 9.53
CA LYS A 88 -15.48 16.63 9.66
C LYS A 88 -16.02 15.70 8.59
N LYS A 89 -17.33 15.77 8.32
CA LYS A 89 -17.97 15.00 7.26
C LYS A 89 -17.42 15.36 5.88
N GLY A 90 -17.25 16.65 5.58
CA GLY A 90 -16.67 17.10 4.31
C GLY A 90 -15.24 16.60 4.10
N LEU A 91 -14.42 16.55 5.15
CA LEU A 91 -13.10 15.93 5.09
C LEU A 91 -13.19 14.42 4.81
N LEU A 92 -14.08 13.71 5.51
CA LEU A 92 -14.27 12.26 5.33
C LEU A 92 -14.73 11.95 3.91
N ASP A 93 -15.69 12.69 3.38
CA ASP A 93 -16.18 12.55 2.01
C ASP A 93 -15.05 12.77 0.99
N ASN A 94 -14.18 13.76 1.23
CA ASN A 94 -13.00 13.98 0.38
C ASN A 94 -12.02 12.80 0.41
N LEU A 95 -11.78 12.20 1.59
CA LEU A 95 -10.93 11.02 1.71
C LEU A 95 -11.51 9.82 0.97
N VAL A 96 -12.83 9.60 1.06
CA VAL A 96 -13.54 8.56 0.31
C VAL A 96 -13.38 8.76 -1.20
N VAL A 97 -13.60 9.98 -1.69
CA VAL A 97 -13.46 10.29 -3.13
C VAL A 97 -12.03 10.09 -3.61
N ARG A 98 -11.03 10.55 -2.86
CA ARG A 98 -9.61 10.34 -3.21
C ARG A 98 -9.26 8.87 -3.28
N GLU A 99 -9.74 8.06 -2.34
CA GLU A 99 -9.50 6.63 -2.35
C GLU A 99 -10.12 5.95 -3.56
N LEU A 100 -11.37 6.30 -3.92
CA LEU A 100 -12.02 5.77 -5.11
C LEU A 100 -11.23 6.09 -6.38
N LEU A 101 -10.78 7.34 -6.53
CA LEU A 101 -9.95 7.78 -7.66
C LEU A 101 -8.61 7.05 -7.69
N TYR A 102 -7.97 6.86 -6.53
CA TYR A 102 -6.71 6.13 -6.43
C TYR A 102 -6.88 4.66 -6.87
N GLN A 103 -7.92 3.99 -6.40
CA GLN A 103 -8.21 2.61 -6.81
C GLN A 103 -8.49 2.51 -8.31
N ASP A 104 -9.14 3.49 -8.91
CA ASP A 104 -9.37 3.54 -10.35
C ASP A 104 -8.06 3.74 -11.13
N ALA A 105 -7.19 4.65 -10.67
CA ALA A 105 -5.87 4.88 -11.24
C ALA A 105 -4.98 3.61 -11.21
N LEU A 106 -5.06 2.80 -10.15
CA LEU A 106 -4.36 1.53 -10.07
C LEU A 106 -4.90 0.49 -11.06
N LYS A 107 -6.21 0.51 -11.33
CA LYS A 107 -6.84 -0.40 -12.31
C LYS A 107 -6.45 -0.04 -13.74
N THR A 108 -6.33 1.25 -14.03
CA THR A 108 -5.90 1.73 -15.35
C THR A 108 -4.39 1.60 -15.56
N GLY A 109 -3.62 1.41 -14.49
CA GLY A 109 -2.17 1.19 -14.54
C GLY A 109 -1.34 2.46 -14.64
N ILE A 110 -1.94 3.63 -14.37
CA ILE A 110 -1.27 4.94 -14.40
C ILE A 110 -0.07 4.96 -13.42
N ASP A 111 -0.16 4.23 -12.30
CA ASP A 111 0.91 4.07 -11.31
C ASP A 111 2.17 3.39 -11.87
N LYS A 112 2.04 2.63 -12.95
CA LYS A 112 3.12 1.84 -13.57
C LYS A 112 3.69 2.50 -14.82
N GLU A 113 3.08 3.59 -15.29
CA GLU A 113 3.65 4.37 -16.38
C GLU A 113 5.02 4.91 -15.98
N LYS A 114 5.95 4.93 -16.93
CA LYS A 114 7.37 5.25 -16.67
C LYS A 114 7.54 6.54 -15.87
N ASP A 115 6.81 7.59 -16.27
CA ASP A 115 6.96 8.91 -15.67
C ASP A 115 6.34 8.96 -14.28
N THR A 116 5.16 8.34 -14.07
CA THR A 116 4.52 8.25 -12.76
C THR A 116 5.34 7.43 -11.77
N ALA A 117 5.79 6.24 -12.18
CA ALA A 117 6.59 5.35 -11.33
C ALA A 117 7.91 6.01 -10.92
N PHE A 118 8.56 6.73 -11.84
CA PHE A 118 9.76 7.50 -11.55
C PHE A 118 9.50 8.59 -10.49
N LEU A 119 8.44 9.39 -10.66
CA LEU A 119 8.08 10.44 -9.70
C LEU A 119 7.76 9.89 -8.30
N VAL A 120 7.08 8.74 -8.23
CA VAL A 120 6.78 8.08 -6.95
C VAL A 120 8.06 7.64 -6.24
N GLU A 121 9.01 7.02 -6.95
CA GLU A 121 10.25 6.57 -6.33
C GLU A 121 11.15 7.75 -5.91
N GLU A 122 11.21 8.81 -6.71
CA GLU A 122 11.91 10.05 -6.35
C GLU A 122 11.33 10.70 -5.08
N MET A 123 9.99 10.79 -4.98
CA MET A 123 9.34 11.32 -3.78
C MET A 123 9.62 10.44 -2.55
N LYS A 124 9.59 9.12 -2.71
CA LYS A 124 9.91 8.18 -1.64
C LYS A 124 11.36 8.34 -1.18
N MET A 125 12.32 8.42 -2.10
CA MET A 125 13.73 8.67 -1.78
C MET A 125 13.88 9.95 -0.95
N ARG A 126 13.27 11.05 -1.41
CA ARG A 126 13.33 12.35 -0.72
C ARG A 126 12.80 12.27 0.70
N VAL A 127 11.62 11.68 0.91
CA VAL A 127 11.03 11.55 2.25
C VAL A 127 11.92 10.71 3.17
N VAL A 128 12.49 9.61 2.65
CA VAL A 128 13.39 8.75 3.44
C VAL A 128 14.66 9.49 3.86
N VAL A 129 15.29 10.21 2.93
CA VAL A 129 16.49 11.01 3.22
C VAL A 129 16.19 12.12 4.23
N ASP A 130 15.11 12.87 4.04
CA ASP A 130 14.71 13.95 4.95
C ASP A 130 14.43 13.41 6.37
N ARG A 131 13.76 12.26 6.48
CA ARG A 131 13.51 11.59 7.77
C ARG A 131 14.78 11.08 8.43
N TYR A 132 15.72 10.53 7.64
CA TYR A 132 17.00 10.08 8.15
C TYR A 132 17.84 11.25 8.68
N PHE A 133 17.95 12.35 7.90
CA PHE A 133 18.65 13.56 8.31
C PHE A 133 18.08 14.12 9.61
N LYS A 134 16.75 14.29 9.69
CA LYS A 134 16.08 14.78 10.90
C LYS A 134 16.42 13.92 12.12
N LYS A 135 16.36 12.60 11.98
CA LYS A 135 16.69 11.67 13.06
C LYS A 135 18.16 11.74 13.47
N GLU A 136 19.09 11.84 12.51
CA GLU A 136 20.52 11.79 12.82
C GLU A 136 21.08 13.14 13.30
N ILE A 137 20.43 14.26 13.00
CA ILE A 137 20.94 15.61 13.30
C ILE A 137 20.17 16.28 14.43
N ASP A 138 18.84 16.25 14.46
CA ASP A 138 18.08 16.85 15.57
C ASP A 138 18.35 16.09 16.89
N ASP A 139 18.57 14.77 16.83
CA ASP A 139 18.87 13.96 18.04
C ASP A 139 20.31 14.15 18.53
N LYS A 140 21.22 14.70 17.70
CA LYS A 140 22.66 14.85 18.03
C LYS A 140 23.08 16.31 18.27
N VAL A 141 22.34 17.28 17.75
CA VAL A 141 22.62 18.71 17.95
C VAL A 141 21.79 19.21 19.12
N LYS A 142 22.25 18.93 20.34
CA LYS A 142 21.85 19.72 21.51
C LYS A 142 22.61 21.04 21.42
N VAL A 143 21.97 22.08 20.87
CA VAL A 143 22.48 23.45 21.00
C VAL A 143 22.41 23.80 22.49
N THR A 144 23.56 23.86 23.15
CA THR A 144 23.68 24.43 24.49
C THR A 144 23.58 25.95 24.38
N GLU A 145 22.95 26.59 25.36
CA GLU A 145 22.61 28.03 25.36
C GLU A 145 23.81 29.01 25.29
N ASP A 146 25.03 28.50 25.11
CA ASP A 146 26.26 29.30 24.94
C ASP A 146 26.51 29.77 23.48
N ASP A 147 25.68 29.36 22.51
CA ASP A 147 25.87 29.67 21.08
C ASP A 147 24.99 30.84 20.55
N VAL A 148 24.39 31.67 21.42
CA VAL A 148 23.57 32.84 21.02
C VAL A 148 24.10 34.16 21.60
#